data_AF-A0A1G1G5N2-F1
#
_entry.id   AF-A0A1G1G5N2-F1
#
_cell.length_a   1.000
_cell.length_b   1.000
_cell.length_c   1.000
_cell.angle_alpha   90.00
_cell.angle_beta   90.00
_cell.angle_gamma   90.00
#
_symmetry.space_group_name_H-M   'P 1'
#
loop_
_entity.id
_entity.type
_entity.pdbx_description
1 polymer ?
#
loop_
_entity_poly.entity_id
_entity_poly.type
_entity_poly.pdbx_seq_one_letter_code
_entity_poly.pdbx_strand_id
1 'polypeptide(L)'
;MSYLLEKKHERKGLRALDLDLPFLASEAAIDIDNLLSNRSRELTAIRLLADQLRNSIEISSTGEPPRSLMDPATLTILGEAVARAAGEGYSRKVDDLLAEAVKIGTELTSADPSKNLKELERAREFCVALSTAVVAYHKSISDLNPQHPFRR
;
A
#
# COMPACT_ATOMS: atom_id res chain seq x y z
N MET A 1 25.63 1.45 -25.99
CA MET A 1 24.35 2.11 -25.68
C MET A 1 23.82 1.50 -24.40
N SER A 2 24.30 2.00 -23.26
CA SER A 2 23.99 1.46 -21.93
C SER A 2 22.99 2.41 -21.25
N TYR A 3 21.71 2.11 -21.37
CA TYR A 3 20.68 2.77 -20.57
C TYR A 3 20.62 2.06 -19.21
N LEU A 4 21.54 2.41 -18.31
CA LEU A 4 21.38 2.15 -16.88
C LEU A 4 20.40 3.17 -16.32
N LEU A 5 19.11 2.82 -16.36
CA LEU A 5 18.10 3.42 -15.51
C LEU A 5 18.34 2.92 -14.08
N GLU A 6 19.38 3.48 -13.47
CA GLU A 6 19.57 3.42 -12.03
C GLU A 6 18.47 4.29 -11.42
N LYS A 7 17.28 3.72 -11.25
CA LYS A 7 16.18 4.32 -10.48
C LYS A 7 16.72 4.48 -9.05
N LYS A 8 17.26 5.67 -8.77
CA LYS A 8 17.43 6.18 -7.41
C LYS A 8 16.10 5.97 -6.70
N HIS A 9 16.05 5.00 -5.79
CA HIS A 9 14.97 4.88 -4.83
C HIS A 9 15.10 6.06 -3.87
N GLU A 10 14.63 7.23 -4.29
CA GLU A 10 14.26 8.28 -3.35
C GLU A 10 13.27 7.67 -2.36
N ARG A 11 13.43 8.00 -1.08
CA ARG A 11 12.51 7.58 -0.01
C ARG A 11 11.14 8.18 -0.27
N LYS A 12 10.37 7.54 -1.14
CA LYS A 12 9.07 7.99 -1.58
C LYS A 12 8.03 7.48 -0.58
N GLY A 13 7.38 8.42 0.11
CA GLY A 13 6.16 8.10 0.85
C GLY A 13 5.01 7.82 -0.12
N LEU A 14 4.03 7.07 0.37
CA LEU A 14 2.75 6.79 -0.24
C LEU A 14 2.02 8.11 -0.50
N ARG A 15 1.51 8.26 -1.72
CA ARG A 15 0.71 9.43 -2.14
C ARG A 15 -0.44 8.94 -3.01
N ALA A 16 -1.64 9.42 -2.73
CA ALA A 16 -2.87 9.05 -3.44
C ALA A 16 -2.79 9.34 -4.94
N LEU A 17 -2.05 10.37 -5.33
CA LEU A 17 -1.87 10.79 -6.72
C LEU A 17 -0.72 10.06 -7.44
N ASP A 18 -0.05 9.11 -6.77
CA ASP A 18 1.01 8.35 -7.41
C ASP A 18 0.42 7.35 -8.42
N LEU A 19 0.75 7.53 -9.70
CA LEU A 19 0.24 6.70 -10.80
C LEU A 19 0.75 5.25 -10.73
N ASP A 20 1.91 5.05 -10.10
CA ASP A 20 2.52 3.72 -9.96
C ASP A 20 1.95 2.93 -8.77
N LEU A 21 1.27 3.60 -7.83
CA LEU A 21 0.79 2.98 -6.59
C LEU A 21 -0.26 1.87 -6.83
N PRO A 22 -1.27 2.02 -7.71
CA PRO A 22 -2.19 0.92 -8.03
C PRO A 22 -1.49 -0.31 -8.60
N PHE A 23 -0.48 -0.08 -9.45
CA PHE A 23 0.28 -1.14 -10.09
C PHE A 23 1.14 -1.87 -9.07
N LEU A 24 1.91 -1.12 -8.27
CA LEU A 24 2.73 -1.66 -7.19
C LEU A 24 1.90 -2.48 -6.19
N ALA A 25 0.73 -1.98 -5.79
CA ALA A 25 -0.17 -2.70 -4.90
C ALA A 25 -0.70 -4.00 -5.53
N SER A 26 -0.96 -4.01 -6.84
CA SER A 26 -1.36 -5.22 -7.56
C SER A 26 -0.23 -6.24 -7.67
N GLU A 27 0.99 -5.78 -7.99
CA GLU A 27 2.18 -6.65 -8.02
C GLU A 27 2.46 -7.24 -6.63
N ALA A 28 2.31 -6.44 -5.56
CA ALA A 28 2.46 -6.95 -4.20
C ALA A 28 1.43 -8.04 -3.86
N ALA A 29 0.18 -7.92 -4.34
CA ALA A 29 -0.82 -8.97 -4.18
C ALA A 29 -0.43 -10.26 -4.93
N ILE A 30 0.17 -10.14 -6.12
CA ILE A 30 0.67 -11.28 -6.91
C ILE A 30 1.85 -11.95 -6.19
N ASP A 31 2.80 -11.19 -5.65
CA ASP A 31 3.90 -11.74 -4.86
C ASP A 31 3.35 -12.54 -3.65
N ILE A 32 2.28 -12.06 -3.01
CA ILE A 32 1.63 -12.79 -1.90
C ILE A 32 0.92 -14.05 -2.40
N ASP A 33 0.23 -14.02 -3.54
CA ASP A 33 -0.38 -15.20 -4.15
C ASP A 33 0.66 -16.27 -4.52
N ASN A 34 1.83 -15.83 -4.98
CA ASN A 34 2.96 -16.71 -5.28
C ASN A 34 3.54 -17.35 -4.02
N LEU A 35 3.60 -16.60 -2.91
CA LEU A 35 3.98 -17.13 -1.60
C LEU A 35 2.96 -18.18 -1.10
N LEU A 36 1.67 -17.86 -1.15
CA LEU A 36 0.59 -18.76 -0.75
C LEU A 36 0.59 -20.06 -1.57
N SER A 37 0.93 -19.96 -2.86
CA SER A 37 1.01 -21.10 -3.78
C SER A 37 2.36 -21.83 -3.78
N ASN A 38 3.33 -21.38 -2.97
CA ASN A 38 4.70 -21.88 -2.91
C ASN A 38 5.41 -21.91 -4.30
N ARG A 39 5.08 -20.96 -5.18
CA ARG A 39 5.56 -20.90 -6.58
C ARG A 39 6.80 -20.04 -6.79
N SER A 40 6.92 -18.93 -6.05
CA SER A 40 8.07 -18.01 -6.11
C SER A 40 8.24 -17.29 -4.78
N ARG A 41 9.47 -16.92 -4.46
CA ARG A 41 9.84 -16.10 -3.28
C ARG A 41 10.39 -14.73 -3.69
N GLU A 42 10.12 -14.29 -4.92
CA GLU A 42 10.34 -12.89 -5.27
C GLU A 42 9.31 -12.05 -4.51
N LEU A 43 9.81 -11.17 -3.64
CA LEU A 43 9.03 -10.30 -2.75
C LEU A 43 9.32 -8.83 -3.03
N THR A 44 9.69 -8.51 -4.26
CA THR A 44 10.22 -7.19 -4.62
C THR A 44 9.15 -6.13 -4.47
N ALA A 45 7.94 -6.38 -4.97
CA ALA A 45 6.84 -5.41 -4.90
C ALA A 45 6.33 -5.26 -3.47
N ILE A 46 6.21 -6.38 -2.74
CA ILE A 46 5.88 -6.39 -1.30
C ILE A 46 6.85 -5.53 -0.50
N ARG A 47 8.17 -5.72 -0.68
CA ARG A 47 9.20 -4.96 0.07
C ARG A 47 9.13 -3.48 -0.26
N LEU A 48 8.97 -3.14 -1.54
CA LEU A 48 8.91 -1.77 -1.99
C LEU A 48 7.66 -1.06 -1.44
N LEU A 49 6.50 -1.72 -1.45
CA LEU A 49 5.26 -1.20 -0.87
C LEU A 49 5.39 -1.02 0.65
N ALA A 50 5.97 -2.01 1.36
CA ALA A 50 6.22 -1.93 2.79
C ALA A 50 7.16 -0.76 3.16
N ASP A 51 8.20 -0.52 2.36
CA ASP A 51 9.10 0.61 2.56
C ASP A 51 8.40 1.95 2.29
N GLN A 52 7.55 2.05 1.26
CA GLN A 52 6.75 3.25 1.02
C GLN A 52 5.78 3.53 2.17
N LEU A 53 5.11 2.50 2.69
CA LEU A 53 4.23 2.60 3.87
C LEU A 53 5.00 3.11 5.09
N ARG A 54 6.14 2.48 5.40
CA ARG A 54 7.00 2.89 6.54
C ARG A 54 7.50 4.33 6.39
N ASN A 55 7.92 4.73 5.20
CA ASN A 55 8.41 6.09 4.95
C ASN A 55 7.31 7.16 5.06
N SER A 56 6.04 6.77 5.02
CA SER A 56 4.89 7.68 5.12
C SER A 56 4.41 7.89 6.54
N ILE A 57 4.91 7.09 7.47
CA ILE A 57 4.50 7.04 8.86
C ILE A 57 5.70 7.46 9.68
N GLU A 58 5.57 8.57 10.41
CA GLU A 58 6.59 8.96 11.37
C GLU A 58 6.44 8.07 12.60
N ILE A 59 7.33 7.08 12.72
CA ILE A 59 7.39 6.21 13.89
C ILE A 59 8.23 6.91 14.96
N SER A 60 7.56 7.58 15.90
CA SER A 60 8.20 8.20 17.06
C SER A 60 8.86 7.12 17.94
N SER A 61 10.17 7.23 18.16
CA SER A 61 10.94 6.34 19.05
C SER A 61 10.65 6.55 20.55
N THR A 62 9.74 7.46 20.89
CA THR A 62 9.40 7.87 22.26
C THR A 62 8.14 7.21 22.83
N GLY A 63 7.55 6.22 22.15
CA GLY A 63 6.32 5.54 22.60
C GLY A 63 5.03 6.35 22.36
N GLU A 64 5.13 7.45 21.61
CA GLU A 64 3.96 8.17 21.08
C GLU A 64 3.33 7.41 19.90
N PRO A 65 2.00 7.54 19.69
CA PRO A 65 1.35 6.95 18.52
C PRO A 65 1.98 7.50 17.23
N PRO A 66 2.12 6.66 16.19
CA PRO A 66 2.71 7.07 14.92
C PRO A 66 1.93 8.24 14.32
N ARG A 67 2.63 9.28 13.86
CA ARG A 67 2.01 10.43 13.21
C ARG A 67 2.11 10.27 11.70
N SER A 68 0.96 10.38 11.02
CA SER A 68 0.93 10.29 9.56
C SER A 68 1.52 11.55 8.92
N LEU A 69 2.43 11.38 7.96
CA LEU A 69 2.86 12.43 7.04
C LEU A 69 2.03 12.43 5.75
N MET A 70 1.04 11.54 5.64
CA MET A 70 0.21 11.37 4.46
C MET A 70 -0.79 12.52 4.32
N ASP A 71 -1.06 12.91 3.08
CA ASP A 71 -2.16 13.83 2.80
C ASP A 71 -3.52 13.17 3.11
N PRO A 72 -4.59 13.97 3.33
CA PRO A 72 -5.91 13.45 3.71
C PRO A 72 -6.52 12.45 2.70
N ALA A 73 -6.23 12.60 1.40
CA ALA A 73 -6.73 11.67 0.40
C ALA A 73 -6.05 10.30 0.52
N THR A 74 -4.73 10.30 0.72
CA THR A 74 -3.97 9.07 0.97
C THR A 74 -4.45 8.36 2.24
N LEU A 75 -4.73 9.10 3.30
CA LEU A 75 -5.31 8.54 4.54
C LEU A 75 -6.67 7.90 4.31
N THR A 76 -7.53 8.54 3.52
CA THR A 76 -8.87 8.03 3.21
C THR A 76 -8.78 6.71 2.45
N ILE A 77 -7.96 6.66 1.39
CA ILE A 77 -7.71 5.46 0.59
C ILE A 77 -7.14 4.33 1.44
N LEU A 78 -6.13 4.63 2.27
CA LEU A 78 -5.50 3.63 3.12
C LEU A 78 -6.49 3.09 4.16
N GLY A 79 -7.30 3.98 4.76
CA GLY A 79 -8.31 3.58 5.72
C GLY A 79 -9.37 2.67 5.11
N GLU A 80 -9.82 2.95 3.89
CA GLU A 80 -10.72 2.07 3.14
C GLU A 80 -10.07 0.70 2.85
N ALA A 81 -8.80 0.69 2.45
CA ALA A 81 -8.08 -0.53 2.15
C ALA A 81 -7.93 -1.43 3.39
N VAL A 82 -7.54 -0.87 4.54
CA VAL A 82 -7.41 -1.62 5.79
C VAL A 82 -8.79 -2.06 6.31
N ALA A 83 -9.81 -1.21 6.26
CA ALA A 83 -11.16 -1.58 6.69
C ALA A 83 -11.71 -2.78 5.90
N ARG A 84 -11.39 -2.89 4.61
CA ARG A 84 -11.78 -4.04 3.78
C ARG A 84 -11.01 -5.30 4.15
N ALA A 85 -9.72 -5.20 4.45
CA ALA A 85 -8.89 -6.35 4.82
C ALA A 85 -9.11 -6.83 6.27
N ALA A 86 -9.52 -5.95 7.18
CA ALA A 86 -9.61 -6.27 8.60
C ALA A 86 -10.92 -6.97 9.03
N GLY A 87 -11.95 -6.96 8.18
CA GLY A 87 -13.25 -7.55 8.49
C GLY A 87 -14.05 -6.80 9.58
N GLU A 88 -15.13 -7.40 10.06
CA GLU A 88 -15.99 -6.81 11.10
C GLU A 88 -15.29 -6.76 12.47
N GLY A 89 -15.34 -5.60 13.13
CA GLY A 89 -14.77 -5.40 14.49
C GLY A 89 -13.47 -4.59 14.54
N TYR A 90 -12.97 -4.12 13.40
CA TYR A 90 -11.76 -3.30 13.35
C TYR A 90 -12.00 -1.84 13.75
N SER A 91 -11.02 -1.24 14.42
CA SER A 91 -11.08 0.16 14.84
C SER A 91 -10.96 1.11 13.64
N ARG A 92 -11.92 2.02 13.49
CA ARG A 92 -11.89 3.04 12.42
C ARG A 92 -10.92 4.19 12.69
N LYS A 93 -10.13 4.12 13.78
CA LYS A 93 -9.17 5.17 14.09
C LYS A 93 -7.98 5.07 13.14
N VAL A 94 -7.57 6.21 12.61
CA VAL A 94 -6.45 6.33 11.66
C VAL A 94 -5.17 5.74 12.23
N ASP A 95 -4.87 5.97 13.52
CA ASP A 95 -3.67 5.44 14.17
C ASP A 95 -3.65 3.91 14.22
N ASP A 96 -4.81 3.29 14.45
CA ASP A 96 -4.95 1.83 14.44
C ASP A 96 -4.74 1.29 13.02
N LEU A 97 -5.36 1.93 12.02
CA LEU A 97 -5.23 1.60 10.59
C LEU A 97 -3.77 1.65 10.13
N LEU A 98 -3.03 2.68 10.56
CA LEU A 98 -1.61 2.85 10.27
C LEU A 98 -0.75 1.79 10.98
N ALA A 99 -1.04 1.49 12.24
CA ALA A 99 -0.36 0.44 12.98
C ALA A 99 -0.54 -0.94 12.33
N GLU A 100 -1.74 -1.23 11.81
CA GLU A 100 -2.01 -2.47 11.07
C GLU A 100 -1.29 -2.51 9.72
N ALA A 101 -1.27 -1.40 8.96
CA ALA A 101 -0.53 -1.33 7.71
C ALA A 101 0.98 -1.53 7.94
N VAL A 102 1.54 -0.99 9.03
CA VAL A 102 2.92 -1.26 9.45
C VAL A 102 3.11 -2.72 9.85
N LYS A 103 2.19 -3.29 10.64
CA LYS A 103 2.21 -4.69 11.06
C LYS A 103 2.27 -5.61 9.85
N ILE A 104 1.36 -5.43 8.89
CA ILE A 104 1.33 -6.16 7.61
C ILE A 104 2.69 -6.01 6.90
N GLY A 105 3.19 -4.79 6.74
CA GLY A 105 4.49 -4.54 6.12
C GLY A 105 5.66 -5.23 6.85
N THR A 106 5.64 -5.31 8.17
CA THR A 106 6.67 -6.00 8.97
C THR A 106 6.62 -7.51 8.83
N GLU A 107 5.41 -8.11 8.87
CA GLU A 107 5.21 -9.55 8.74
C GLU A 107 5.63 -10.05 7.35
N LEU A 108 5.32 -9.27 6.32
CA LEU A 108 5.73 -9.53 4.94
C LEU A 108 7.25 -9.46 4.73
N THR A 109 7.97 -8.70 5.55
CA THR A 109 9.45 -8.64 5.52
C THR A 109 10.14 -9.64 6.45
N SER A 110 9.37 -10.46 7.19
CA SER A 110 9.93 -11.43 8.13
C SER A 110 10.67 -12.58 7.43
N ALA A 111 11.53 -13.30 8.17
CA ALA A 111 12.36 -14.37 7.63
C ALA A 111 11.56 -15.58 7.09
N ASP A 112 10.29 -15.71 7.48
CA ASP A 112 9.41 -16.78 7.00
C ASP A 112 7.94 -16.31 6.95
N PRO A 113 7.55 -15.56 5.91
CA PRO A 113 6.20 -15.02 5.77
C PRO A 113 5.15 -16.14 5.58
N SER A 114 5.58 -17.35 5.19
CA SER A 114 4.68 -18.49 4.93
C SER A 114 4.07 -19.13 6.20
N LYS A 115 4.57 -18.78 7.39
CA LYS A 115 4.12 -19.35 8.66
C LYS A 115 2.74 -18.89 9.11
N ASN A 116 2.21 -17.80 8.55
CA ASN A 116 0.91 -17.27 8.96
C ASN A 116 0.02 -16.99 7.75
N LEU A 117 -0.61 -18.07 7.24
CA LEU A 117 -1.47 -18.02 6.05
C LEU A 117 -2.59 -16.99 6.18
N LYS A 118 -3.20 -16.83 7.35
CA LYS A 118 -4.27 -15.86 7.58
C LYS A 118 -3.79 -14.42 7.43
N GLU A 119 -2.61 -14.10 7.94
CA GLU A 119 -2.05 -12.75 7.80
C GLU A 119 -1.59 -12.50 6.36
N LEU A 120 -1.11 -13.53 5.64
CA LEU A 120 -0.83 -13.42 4.20
C LEU A 120 -2.11 -13.15 3.39
N GLU A 121 -3.20 -13.88 3.66
CA GLU A 121 -4.50 -13.64 3.03
C GLU A 121 -5.00 -12.22 3.30
N ARG A 122 -4.86 -11.74 4.54
CA ARG A 122 -5.21 -10.37 4.92
C ARG A 122 -4.35 -9.33 4.22
N ALA A 123 -3.04 -9.55 4.15
CA ALA A 123 -2.11 -8.68 3.44
C ALA A 123 -2.45 -8.61 1.94
N ARG A 124 -2.83 -9.74 1.35
CA ARG A 124 -3.29 -9.81 -0.05
C ARG A 124 -4.56 -9.01 -0.26
N GLU A 125 -5.56 -9.20 0.60
CA GLU A 125 -6.82 -8.45 0.55
C GLU A 125 -6.57 -6.94 0.68
N PHE A 126 -5.67 -6.55 1.58
CA PHE A 126 -5.24 -5.16 1.72
C PHE A 126 -4.64 -4.61 0.43
N CYS A 127 -3.71 -5.34 -0.20
CA CYS A 127 -3.07 -4.90 -1.45
C CYS A 127 -4.08 -4.73 -2.60
N VAL A 128 -5.03 -5.66 -2.73
CA VAL A 128 -6.11 -5.58 -3.73
C VAL A 128 -7.04 -4.40 -3.44
N ALA A 129 -7.43 -4.22 -2.18
CA ALA A 129 -8.30 -3.13 -1.76
C ALA A 129 -7.62 -1.76 -1.98
N LEU A 130 -6.33 -1.65 -1.66
CA LEU A 130 -5.52 -0.46 -1.88
C LEU A 130 -5.47 -0.10 -3.37
N SER A 131 -5.12 -1.05 -4.23
CA SER A 131 -5.09 -0.82 -5.68
C SER A 131 -6.44 -0.32 -6.19
N THR A 132 -7.52 -0.99 -5.79
CA THR A 132 -8.89 -0.64 -6.19
C THR A 132 -9.28 0.77 -5.74
N ALA A 133 -8.97 1.12 -4.49
CA ALA A 133 -9.30 2.43 -3.92
C ALA A 133 -8.52 3.57 -4.60
N VAL A 134 -7.24 3.37 -4.91
CA VAL A 134 -6.44 4.37 -5.63
C VAL A 134 -6.97 4.57 -7.05
N VAL A 135 -7.32 3.50 -7.78
CA VAL A 135 -7.92 3.61 -9.12
C VAL A 135 -9.25 4.35 -9.07
N ALA A 136 -10.12 4.03 -8.10
CA ALA A 136 -11.39 4.71 -7.92
C ALA A 136 -11.20 6.20 -7.64
N TYR A 137 -10.19 6.56 -6.83
CA TYR A 137 -9.83 7.94 -6.54
C TYR A 137 -9.28 8.69 -7.77
N HIS A 138 -8.40 8.07 -8.57
CA HIS A 138 -7.91 8.68 -9.81
C HIS A 138 -9.03 8.94 -10.81
N LYS A 139 -9.97 8.00 -10.91
CA LYS A 139 -11.16 8.14 -11.75
C LYS A 139 -12.04 9.29 -11.28
N SER A 140 -12.30 9.40 -9.97
CA SER A 140 -13.14 10.49 -9.45
C SER A 140 -12.53 11.87 -9.69
N ILE A 141 -11.21 12.03 -9.58
CA ILE A 141 -10.53 13.28 -9.94
C ILE A 141 -10.68 13.59 -11.44
N SER A 142 -10.54 12.57 -12.29
CA SER A 142 -10.68 12.73 -13.74
C SER A 142 -12.12 13.10 -14.13
N ASP A 143 -13.12 12.51 -13.46
CA ASP A 143 -14.53 12.82 -13.64
C ASP A 143 -14.89 14.24 -13.14
N LEU A 144 -14.19 14.75 -12.12
CA LEU A 144 -14.34 16.13 -11.63
C LEU A 144 -13.77 17.17 -12.59
N ASN A 145 -12.84 16.78 -13.46
CA ASN A 145 -12.25 17.65 -14.47
C ASN A 145 -12.38 17.02 -15.86
N PRO A 146 -13.61 16.88 -16.37
CA PRO A 146 -13.84 16.20 -17.64
C PRO A 146 -13.04 16.93 -18.72
N GLN A 147 -12.14 16.21 -19.40
CA GLN A 147 -11.44 16.74 -20.56
C GLN A 147 -12.49 17.03 -21.63
N HIS A 148 -12.93 18.29 -21.68
CA HIS A 148 -13.93 18.73 -22.62
C HIS A 148 -13.29 18.68 -24.02
N PRO A 149 -13.85 17.91 -24.98
CA PRO A 149 -13.26 17.75 -26.32
C PRO A 149 -13.18 19.05 -27.15
N PHE A 150 -13.66 20.18 -26.60
CA PHE A 150 -13.71 21.48 -27.26
C PHE A 150 -12.96 22.61 -26.51
N ARG A 151 -12.27 22.33 -25.40
CA ARG A 151 -11.31 23.31 -24.82
C ARG A 151 -9.94 23.10 -25.48
N ARG A 152 -9.66 23.92 -26.50
CA ARG A 152 -8.30 24.18 -27.01
C ARG A 152 -7.71 25.39 -26.28
#